data_AF-A0A359LVS6-F1
#
_entry.id   AF-A0A359LVS6-F1
#
_cell.length_a   1.000
_cell.length_b   1.000
_cell.length_c   1.000
_cell.angle_alpha   90.00
_cell.angle_beta   90.00
_cell.angle_gamma   90.00
#
_symmetry.space_group_name_H-M   'P 1'
#
loop_
_entity.id
_entity.type
_entity.pdbx_description
1 polymer ?
#
loop_
_entity_poly.entity_id
_entity_poly.type
_entity_poly.pdbx_seq_one_letter_code
_entity_poly.pdbx_strand_id
1 'polypeptide(L)' 'VQVATEVPGRSPDEVERIVTVPVEIGMTGLPGLTEMRSQNEPGLSIVTLVFTDE' A
#
# COMPACT_ATOMS: atom_id res chain seq x y z
N VAL A 1 -6.77 -8.36 -2.77
CA VAL A 1 -7.30 -6.98 -2.83
C VAL A 1 -6.17 -6.02 -3.20
N GLN A 2 -6.44 -4.96 -3.96
CA GLN A 2 -5.46 -3.92 -4.26
C GLN A 2 -6.00 -2.55 -3.86
N VAL A 3 -5.13 -1.74 -3.26
CA VAL A 3 -5.37 -0.35 -2.90
C VAL A 3 -4.41 0.50 -3.72
N ALA A 4 -4.95 1.29 -4.65
CA ALA A 4 -4.19 2.23 -5.47
C ALA A 4 -4.48 3.66 -5.01
N THR A 5 -3.44 4.46 -4.81
CA THR A 5 -3.55 5.85 -4.37
C THR A 5 -2.70 6.75 -5.25
N GLU A 6 -3.36 7.71 -5.90
CA GLU A 6 -2.70 8.72 -6.75
C GLU A 6 -2.24 9.92 -5.91
N VAL A 7 -1.01 10.35 -6.14
CA VAL A 7 -0.35 11.46 -5.42
C VAL A 7 0.48 12.29 -6.39
N PRO A 8 -0.13 12.89 -7.42
CA PRO A 8 0.60 13.49 -8.54
C PRO A 8 1.62 14.55 -8.08
N GLY A 9 2.78 14.55 -8.75
CA GLY A 9 3.86 15.52 -8.48
C GLY A 9 4.75 15.18 -7.27
N ARG A 10 4.61 13.98 -6.69
CA ARG A 10 5.48 13.50 -5.60
C ARG A 10 6.51 12.49 -6.07
N SER A 11 7.70 12.55 -5.48
CA SER A 11 8.72 11.52 -5.67
C SER A 11 8.30 10.19 -5.01
N PRO A 12 8.81 9.03 -5.47
CA PRO A 12 8.51 7.74 -4.84
C PRO A 12 8.80 7.72 -3.32
N ASP A 13 9.88 8.38 -2.88
CA ASP A 13 10.26 8.50 -1.48
C ASP A 13 9.27 9.32 -0.64
N GLU A 14 8.66 10.34 -1.24
CA GLU A 14 7.59 11.10 -0.58
C GLU A 14 6.31 10.29 -0.52
N VAL A 15 5.94 9.62 -1.62
CA VAL A 15 4.76 8.74 -1.69
C VAL A 15 4.86 7.64 -0.63
N GLU A 16 6.02 7.01 -0.50
CA GLU A 16 6.27 6.00 0.54
C GLU A 16 5.97 6.55 1.94
N ARG A 17 6.57 7.70 2.27
CA ARG A 17 6.48 8.28 3.62
C ARG A 17 5.09 8.79 3.96
N ILE A 18 4.39 9.42 3.02
CA ILE A 18 3.12 10.11 3.31
C ILE A 18 1.88 9.30 2.97
N VAL A 19 2.01 8.23 2.16
CA VAL A 19 0.89 7.37 1.76
C VAL A 19 1.14 5.91 2.11
N THR A 20 2.18 5.28 1.55
CA THR A 20 2.35 3.83 1.63
C THR A 20 2.53 3.36 3.08
N VAL A 21 3.46 3.95 3.83
CA VAL A 21 3.72 3.58 5.24
C VAL A 21 2.46 3.73 6.12
N PRO A 22 1.73 4.88 6.10
CA PRO A 22 0.47 5.00 6.84
C PRO A 22 -0.58 3.97 6.44
N VAL A 23 -0.71 3.66 5.14
CA VAL A 23 -1.66 2.66 4.64
C VAL A 23 -1.29 1.28 5.17
N GLU A 24 -0.04 0.86 5.05
CA GLU A 24 0.44 -0.44 5.55
C GLU A 24 0.21 -0.61 7.06
N ILE A 25 0.49 0.42 7.84
CA ILE A 25 0.21 0.43 9.28
C ILE A 25 -1.28 0.22 9.54
N GLY A 26 -2.15 0.92 8.78
CA GLY A 26 -3.60 0.79 8.89
C GLY A 26 -4.14 -0.58 8.45
N MET A 27 -3.45 -1.28 7.55
CA MET A 27 -3.81 -2.63 7.07
C MET A 27 -3.23 -3.75 7.95
N THR A 28 -2.35 -3.42 8.91
CA THR A 28 -1.72 -4.41 9.78
C THR A 28 -2.76 -5.04 10.71
N GLY A 29 -2.72 -6.38 10.82
CA GLY A 29 -3.61 -7.13 11.71
C GLY A 29 -5.00 -7.44 11.15
N LEU A 30 -5.25 -7.15 9.87
CA LEU A 30 -6.48 -7.57 9.21
C LEU A 30 -6.63 -9.11 9.27
N PRO A 31 -7.79 -9.63 9.73
CA PRO A 31 -8.04 -11.06 9.76
C PRO A 31 -7.88 -11.69 8.38
N GLY A 32 -7.19 -12.82 8.34
CA GLY A 32 -6.95 -13.56 7.11
C GLY A 32 -5.93 -12.93 6.16
N LEU A 33 -5.28 -11.82 6.51
CA LEU A 33 -4.19 -11.26 5.69
C LEU A 33 -2.97 -12.19 5.76
N THR A 34 -2.55 -12.72 4.61
CA THR A 34 -1.40 -13.64 4.50
C THR A 34 -0.15 -12.94 4.01
N GLU A 35 -0.31 -11.97 3.12
CA GLU A 35 0.80 -11.23 2.54
C GLU A 35 0.40 -9.80 2.20
N MET A 36 1.33 -8.86 2.39
CA MET A 36 1.20 -7.48 1.97
C MET A 36 2.45 -7.08 1.19
N ARG A 37 2.24 -6.48 0.01
CA ARG A 37 3.31 -5.95 -0.84
C ARG A 37 2.96 -4.54 -1.32
N SER A 38 3.92 -3.65 -1.30
CA SER A 38 3.80 -2.29 -1.80
C SER A 38 4.72 -2.04 -2.99
N GLN A 39 4.27 -1.19 -3.90
CA GLN A 39 5.02 -0.68 -5.04
C GLN A 39 4.74 0.81 -5.18
N ASN A 40 5.79 1.62 -5.29
CA ASN A 40 5.67 3.05 -5.49
C ASN A 40 6.30 3.46 -6.81
N GLU A 41 5.56 4.27 -7.55
CA GLU A 41 6.02 4.99 -8.72
C GLU A 41 5.85 6.50 -8.47
N PRO A 42 6.49 7.37 -9.25
CA PRO A 42 6.29 8.82 -9.10
C PRO A 42 4.79 9.18 -9.16
N GLY A 43 4.29 9.67 -8.04
CA GLY A 43 2.88 10.02 -7.86
C GLY A 43 1.88 8.87 -7.82
N LEU A 44 2.30 7.64 -7.57
CA LEU A 44 1.40 6.49 -7.42
C LEU A 44 1.92 5.50 -6.35
N SER A 45 1.01 5.08 -5.47
CA SER A 45 1.22 3.97 -4.52
C SER A 45 0.25 2.83 -4.83
N ILE A 46 0.76 1.60 -4.90
CA ILE A 46 -0.04 0.39 -5.03
C ILE A 46 0.30 -0.55 -3.87
N VAL A 47 -0.69 -0.80 -3.00
CA VAL A 47 -0.61 -1.80 -1.93
C VAL A 47 -1.47 -3.00 -2.30
N THR A 48 -0.84 -4.15 -2.42
CA THR A 48 -1.49 -5.43 -2.70
C THR A 48 -1.58 -6.25 -1.41
N LEU A 49 -2.80 -6.63 -1.06
CA LEU A 49 -3.14 -7.45 0.10
C LEU A 49 -3.60 -8.83 -0.40
N VAL A 50 -2.92 -9.88 0.02
CA VAL A 50 -3.31 -11.27 -0.21
C VAL A 50 -3.96 -11.78 1.06
N PHE A 51 -5.13 -12.38 0.91
CA PHE A 51 -5.87 -13.00 2.01
C PHE A 51 -5.86 -14.51 1.85
N THR A 52 -6.16 -15.25 2.92
CA THR A 52 -6.47 -16.68 2.81
C THR A 52 -7.72 -16.85 1.93
N ASP A 53 -7.83 -18.01 1.27
CA ASP A 53 -8.99 -18.37 0.44
C ASP A 53 -10.15 -19.00 1.27
N GLU A 54 -10.07 -18.98 2.61
CA GLU A 54 -11.07 -19.55 3.53
C GLU A 54 -12.21 -18.59 3.88
#